data_AF-A0A8H8V7X4-F1
#
_entry.id   AF-A0A8H8V7X4-F1
#
_cell.length_a   1.000
_cell.length_b   1.000
_cell.length_c   1.000
_cell.angle_alpha   90.00
_cell.angle_beta   90.00
_cell.angle_gamma   90.00
#
_symmetry.space_group_name_H-M   'P 1'
#
loop_
_entity.id
_entity.type
_entity.pdbx_description
1 polymer ?
#
loop_
_entity_poly.entity_id
_entity_poly.type
_entity_poly.pdbx_seq_one_letter_code
_entity_poly.pdbx_strand_id
1 'polypeptide(L)'
;MASLTFATTNEDMAFGQNGIGVFGGFTMKEIIFTHVLIAFTANKKHDQPMSQVIVSLAEYLDRTPANISNHLPEVAIAMGADSPRRVQDVILRGWWPEEFARGVTYASANAQPLLEHQKGTSAMTTVFALMTAFATLTLILRIWSREILVMRLMMHDWFMVLGFILSLTYGIISLLHASLLQPAVALWDMSWNTYSQAHMYQTVLSLVYPLPLFFIKTSLLLFYLRLCPSCPSEIRSVFRTSIFVTFFFILTTCVTNFFVILLQCDQLAYWEAEATIMCKLDSKMAQIALGGVSVVTDILLWLMPLPVVWQLDLGKREKVLAVVTFGIAAM
;
A
#
# COMPACT_ATOMS: atom_id res chain seq x y z
N MET A 1 1.23 1.99 0.93
CA MET A 1 0.92 3.41 0.69
C MET A 1 0.40 4.09 1.95
N ALA A 2 1.28 4.41 2.90
CA ALA A 2 1.03 5.47 3.89
C ALA A 2 1.64 6.81 3.45
N SER A 3 2.12 6.90 2.20
CA SER A 3 2.92 8.02 1.68
C SER A 3 2.31 8.74 0.47
N LEU A 4 1.13 8.34 -0.01
CA LEU A 4 0.43 9.04 -1.11
C LEU A 4 -0.95 9.58 -0.72
N THR A 5 -1.28 9.54 0.57
CA THR A 5 -2.32 10.40 1.14
C THR A 5 -1.73 11.79 1.37
N PHE A 6 -1.44 12.52 0.30
CA PHE A 6 -1.59 13.96 0.39
C PHE A 6 -3.08 14.24 0.59
N ALA A 7 -3.36 15.05 1.60
CA ALA A 7 -4.67 15.36 2.12
C ALA A 7 -5.66 15.69 1.00
N THR A 8 -6.57 14.76 0.70
CA THR A 8 -7.81 15.04 -0.04
C THR A 8 -8.97 15.34 0.92
N THR A 9 -8.66 15.63 2.18
CA THR A 9 -9.62 16.03 3.22
C THR A 9 -9.14 17.33 3.83
N ASN A 10 -9.25 18.41 3.07
CA ASN A 10 -9.57 19.71 3.63
C ASN A 10 -10.44 20.39 2.59
N GLU A 11 -11.72 20.57 2.93
CA GLU A 11 -12.71 21.38 2.22
C GLU A 11 -12.33 22.89 2.16
N ASP A 12 -11.07 23.24 2.44
CA ASP A 12 -10.61 24.60 2.71
C ASP A 12 -9.48 25.11 1.80
N MET A 13 -9.16 24.42 0.69
CA MET A 13 -8.33 25.05 -0.37
C MET A 13 -9.20 25.96 -1.24
N ALA A 14 -9.47 27.12 -0.65
CA ALA A 14 -10.34 28.20 -1.07
C ALA A 14 -10.43 28.40 -2.60
N PHE A 15 -11.67 28.30 -3.09
CA PHE A 15 -12.13 28.92 -4.32
C PHE A 15 -11.77 30.41 -4.29
N GLY A 16 -10.92 30.85 -5.22
CA GLY A 16 -10.67 32.28 -5.40
C GLY A 16 -11.98 33.00 -5.79
N GLN A 17 -12.16 34.24 -5.31
CA GLN A 17 -13.35 35.09 -5.52
C GLN A 17 -13.74 35.34 -7.01
N ASN A 18 -13.00 34.82 -7.98
CA ASN A 18 -13.27 34.89 -9.42
C ASN A 18 -13.81 33.57 -10.01
N GLY A 19 -14.12 32.55 -9.20
CA GLY A 19 -14.65 31.26 -9.69
C GLY A 19 -13.65 30.39 -10.45
N ILE A 20 -12.39 30.82 -10.57
CA ILE A 20 -11.29 30.05 -11.14
C ILE A 20 -10.58 29.38 -9.96
N GLY A 21 -10.58 28.04 -9.92
CA GLY A 21 -9.89 27.28 -8.88
C GLY A 21 -8.39 27.61 -8.83
N VAL A 22 -7.73 27.24 -7.72
CA VAL A 22 -6.30 27.50 -7.40
C VAL A 22 -5.34 27.11 -8.54
N PHE A 23 -5.77 26.24 -9.46
CA PHE A 23 -5.00 25.77 -10.61
C PHE A 23 -5.63 26.14 -11.97
N GLY A 24 -6.17 27.35 -12.12
CA GLY A 24 -6.70 27.81 -13.41
C GLY A 24 -7.97 27.10 -13.88
N GLY A 25 -8.76 26.55 -12.94
CA GLY A 25 -9.99 25.79 -13.23
C GLY A 25 -9.82 24.28 -13.31
N PHE A 26 -8.59 23.74 -13.18
CA PHE A 26 -8.32 22.30 -13.16
C PHE A 26 -8.33 21.72 -11.75
N THR A 27 -8.69 20.44 -11.66
CA THR A 27 -8.67 19.66 -10.41
C THR A 27 -7.27 19.10 -10.13
N MET A 28 -6.95 18.85 -8.86
CA MET A 28 -5.67 18.23 -8.47
C MET A 28 -5.46 16.86 -9.13
N LYS A 29 -6.53 16.09 -9.37
CA LYS A 29 -6.46 14.79 -10.06
C LYS A 29 -5.97 14.94 -11.50
N GLU A 30 -6.44 15.96 -12.22
CA GLU A 30 -6.02 16.26 -13.59
C GLU A 30 -4.56 16.68 -13.65
N ILE A 31 -4.10 17.45 -12.67
CA ILE A 31 -2.70 17.88 -12.55
C ILE A 31 -1.80 16.66 -12.30
N ILE A 32 -2.15 15.81 -11.33
CA ILE A 32 -1.43 14.56 -11.02
C ILE A 32 -1.34 13.67 -12.27
N PHE A 33 -2.48 13.45 -12.93
CA PHE A 33 -2.55 12.63 -14.13
C PHE A 33 -1.65 13.19 -15.24
N THR A 34 -1.66 14.51 -15.43
CA THR A 34 -0.81 15.20 -16.40
C THR A 34 0.68 15.02 -16.11
N HIS A 35 1.09 15.10 -14.84
CA HIS A 35 2.49 14.88 -14.45
C HIS A 35 2.96 13.48 -14.82
N VAL A 36 2.18 12.46 -14.43
CA VAL A 36 2.46 11.05 -14.70
C VAL A 36 2.49 10.78 -16.21
N LEU A 37 1.51 11.31 -16.95
CA LEU A 37 1.39 11.10 -18.39
C LEU A 37 2.57 11.70 -19.17
N ILE A 38 2.93 12.95 -18.89
CA ILE A 38 4.03 13.63 -19.57
C ILE A 38 5.35 12.93 -19.22
N ALA A 39 5.57 12.61 -17.94
CA ALA A 39 6.76 11.90 -17.50
C ALA A 39 6.89 10.52 -18.17
N PHE A 40 5.79 9.77 -18.32
CA PHE A 40 5.75 8.49 -19.04
C PHE A 40 6.11 8.60 -20.53
N THR A 41 5.73 9.72 -21.17
CA THR A 41 6.06 9.96 -22.57
C THR A 41 7.51 10.40 -22.76
N ALA A 42 8.13 10.97 -21.74
CA ALA A 42 9.46 11.59 -21.75
C ALA A 42 10.61 10.61 -21.53
N ASN A 43 10.74 9.57 -22.37
CA ASN A 43 11.70 8.48 -22.16
C ASN A 43 13.17 8.94 -22.01
N LYS A 44 13.58 9.98 -22.75
CA LYS A 44 14.94 10.53 -22.68
C LYS A 44 15.19 11.38 -21.42
N LYS A 45 14.13 11.72 -20.68
CA LYS A 45 14.17 12.54 -19.46
C LYS A 45 13.66 11.78 -18.23
N HIS A 46 13.59 10.45 -18.26
CA HIS A 46 13.10 9.64 -17.13
C HIS A 46 13.89 9.81 -15.83
N ASP A 47 15.15 10.27 -15.90
CA ASP A 47 15.98 10.56 -14.72
C ASP A 47 15.74 11.96 -14.14
N GLN A 48 15.08 12.84 -14.88
CA GLN A 48 14.73 14.19 -14.43
C GLN A 48 13.46 14.16 -13.58
N PRO A 49 13.31 15.06 -12.60
CA PRO A 49 12.06 15.19 -11.85
C PRO A 49 10.93 15.62 -12.79
N MET A 50 9.73 15.08 -12.56
CA MET A 50 8.56 15.33 -13.43
C MET A 50 8.24 16.82 -13.56
N SER A 51 8.46 17.59 -12.49
CA SER A 51 8.29 19.05 -12.47
C SER A 51 9.12 19.75 -13.54
N GLN A 52 10.40 19.41 -13.67
CA GLN A 52 11.29 20.02 -14.65
C GLN A 52 10.87 19.68 -16.09
N VAL A 53 10.41 18.44 -16.32
CA VAL A 53 9.92 18.02 -17.63
C VAL A 53 8.70 18.87 -18.03
N ILE A 54 7.77 19.10 -17.10
CA ILE A 54 6.55 19.88 -17.34
C ILE A 54 6.85 21.36 -17.56
N VAL A 55 7.73 21.97 -16.77
CA VAL A 55 8.13 23.37 -17.00
C VAL A 55 8.78 23.53 -18.36
N SER A 56 9.69 22.63 -18.72
CA SER A 56 10.36 22.68 -20.03
C SER A 56 9.37 22.57 -21.19
N LEU A 57 8.31 21.78 -21.02
CA LEU A 57 7.24 21.65 -22.00
C LEU A 57 6.35 22.88 -22.04
N ALA A 58 5.98 23.43 -20.88
CA ALA A 58 5.14 24.62 -20.78
C ALA A 58 5.82 25.84 -21.44
N GLU A 59 7.11 26.05 -21.20
CA GLU A 59 7.90 27.10 -21.86
C GLU A 59 7.94 26.94 -23.39
N TYR A 60 8.04 25.70 -23.88
CA TYR A 60 8.02 25.41 -25.30
C TYR A 60 6.65 25.69 -25.94
N LEU A 61 5.57 25.29 -25.26
CA LEU A 61 4.18 25.52 -25.71
C LEU A 61 3.76 27.00 -25.62
N ASP A 62 4.38 27.79 -24.75
CA ASP A 62 4.16 29.24 -24.69
C ASP A 62 4.77 29.95 -25.91
N ARG A 63 5.99 29.54 -26.30
CA ARG A 63 6.71 30.09 -27.45
C ARG A 63 6.13 29.68 -28.81
N THR A 64 5.40 28.56 -28.87
CA THR A 64 4.91 27.97 -30.13
C THR A 64 3.38 28.00 -30.16
N PRO A 65 2.74 29.03 -30.72
CA PRO A 65 1.28 29.19 -30.67
C PRO A 65 0.49 28.29 -31.64
N ALA A 66 1.12 27.30 -32.29
CA ALA A 66 0.50 26.44 -33.29
C ALA A 66 -0.14 25.16 -32.68
N ASN A 67 -1.11 24.58 -33.40
CA ASN A 67 -1.76 23.32 -32.99
C ASN A 67 -0.74 22.20 -32.79
N ILE A 68 -0.88 21.47 -31.67
CA ILE A 68 0.03 20.40 -31.25
C ILE A 68 0.11 19.29 -32.32
N SER A 69 -1.02 18.97 -32.97
CA SER A 69 -1.15 18.01 -34.08
C SER A 69 -0.23 18.29 -35.25
N ASN A 70 -0.06 19.57 -35.61
CA ASN A 70 0.73 19.97 -36.78
C ASN A 70 2.25 19.94 -36.49
N HIS A 71 2.64 20.05 -35.21
CA HIS A 71 4.04 20.10 -34.75
C HIS A 71 4.44 18.89 -33.89
N LEU A 72 3.76 17.76 -34.06
CA LEU A 72 3.99 16.54 -33.30
C LEU A 72 5.47 16.11 -33.16
N PRO A 73 6.32 16.15 -34.21
CA PRO A 73 7.73 15.77 -34.06
C PRO A 73 8.52 16.73 -33.16
N GLU A 74 8.24 18.03 -33.23
CA GLU A 74 8.93 19.05 -32.44
C GLU A 74 8.47 19.00 -30.97
N VAL A 75 7.17 18.82 -30.75
CA VAL A 75 6.57 18.60 -29.42
C VAL A 75 7.12 17.33 -28.78
N ALA A 76 7.29 16.24 -29.54
CA ALA A 76 7.88 15.01 -29.05
C ALA A 76 9.34 15.22 -28.60
N ILE A 77 10.12 16.01 -29.35
CA ILE A 77 11.50 16.35 -28.97
C ILE A 77 11.52 17.21 -27.70
N ALA A 78 10.63 18.21 -27.60
CA ALA A 78 10.54 19.09 -26.42
C ALA A 78 10.18 18.30 -25.14
N MET A 79 9.23 17.38 -25.24
CA MET A 79 8.87 16.46 -24.15
C MET A 79 9.98 15.46 -23.83
N GLY A 80 10.92 15.20 -24.74
CA GLY A 80 11.94 14.15 -24.58
C GLY A 80 11.42 12.74 -24.89
N ALA A 81 10.41 12.62 -25.75
CA ALA A 81 9.91 11.34 -26.24
C ALA A 81 10.86 10.73 -27.29
N ASP A 82 10.91 9.39 -27.34
CA ASP A 82 11.73 8.68 -28.33
C ASP A 82 11.14 8.71 -29.74
N SER A 83 9.81 8.78 -29.84
CA SER A 83 9.12 8.83 -31.12
C SER A 83 7.86 9.69 -31.03
N PRO A 84 7.49 10.38 -32.14
CA PRO A 84 6.24 11.14 -32.21
C PRO A 84 5.00 10.25 -32.06
N ARG A 85 5.10 8.96 -32.42
CA ARG A 85 4.00 7.99 -32.28
C ARG A 85 3.52 7.85 -30.84
N ARG A 86 4.43 7.88 -29.86
CA ARG A 86 4.08 7.73 -28.44
C ARG A 86 3.22 8.90 -27.95
N VAL A 87 3.48 10.11 -28.45
CA VAL A 87 2.67 11.29 -28.20
C VAL A 87 1.32 11.18 -28.90
N GLN A 88 1.33 10.72 -30.16
CA GLN A 88 0.12 10.49 -30.94
C GLN A 88 -0.82 9.49 -30.27
N ASP A 89 -0.30 8.38 -29.74
CA ASP A 89 -1.10 7.35 -29.07
C ASP A 89 -1.81 7.90 -27.82
N VAL A 90 -1.14 8.78 -27.07
CA VAL A 90 -1.71 9.45 -25.90
C VAL A 90 -2.84 10.40 -26.30
N ILE A 91 -2.66 11.16 -27.39
CA ILE A 91 -3.69 12.05 -27.93
C ILE A 91 -4.89 11.25 -28.46
N LEU A 92 -4.64 10.20 -29.25
CA LEU A 92 -5.68 9.36 -29.87
C LEU A 92 -6.52 8.59 -28.84
N ARG A 93 -5.93 8.24 -27.68
CA ARG A 93 -6.65 7.63 -26.56
C ARG A 93 -7.48 8.62 -25.75
N GLY A 94 -7.46 9.90 -26.12
CA GLY A 94 -8.23 10.97 -25.45
C GLY A 94 -7.65 11.40 -24.11
N TRP A 95 -6.42 10.99 -23.78
CA TRP A 95 -5.77 11.35 -22.51
C TRP A 95 -5.13 12.73 -22.53
N TRP A 96 -4.91 13.28 -23.72
CA TRP A 96 -4.30 14.60 -23.90
C TRP A 96 -4.87 15.37 -25.11
N PRO A 97 -6.17 15.75 -25.08
CA PRO A 97 -6.76 16.55 -26.15
C PRO A 97 -6.13 17.96 -26.18
N GLU A 98 -5.95 18.55 -27.37
CA GLU A 98 -5.13 19.76 -27.54
C GLU A 98 -5.54 20.96 -26.68
N GLU A 99 -6.86 21.21 -26.58
CA GLU A 99 -7.43 22.30 -25.78
C GLU A 99 -7.13 22.13 -24.29
N PHE A 100 -7.19 20.89 -23.80
CA PHE A 100 -6.90 20.53 -22.42
C PHE A 100 -5.39 20.55 -22.14
N ALA A 101 -4.61 19.95 -23.04
CA ALA A 101 -3.17 19.74 -22.93
C ALA A 101 -2.42 21.03 -22.59
N ARG A 102 -2.70 22.10 -23.32
CA ARG A 102 -2.03 23.39 -23.13
C ARG A 102 -2.42 24.06 -21.82
N GLY A 103 -3.71 24.09 -21.51
CA GLY A 103 -4.22 24.69 -20.27
C GLY A 103 -3.69 23.97 -19.03
N VAL A 104 -3.75 22.64 -19.01
CA VAL A 104 -3.32 21.83 -17.85
C VAL A 104 -1.81 21.82 -17.66
N THR A 105 -1.02 21.80 -18.74
CA THR A 105 0.46 21.89 -18.65
C THR A 105 0.91 23.24 -18.10
N TYR A 106 0.31 24.33 -18.59
CA TYR A 106 0.60 25.67 -18.12
C TYR A 106 0.16 25.87 -16.67
N ALA A 107 -1.05 25.43 -16.31
CA ALA A 107 -1.53 25.45 -14.94
C ALA A 107 -0.63 24.62 -14.01
N SER A 108 -0.18 23.44 -14.47
CA SER A 108 0.72 22.56 -13.72
C SER A 108 2.10 23.19 -13.49
N ALA A 109 2.66 23.89 -14.49
CA ALA A 109 3.93 24.60 -14.36
C ALA A 109 3.82 25.76 -13.37
N ASN A 110 2.74 26.56 -13.45
CA ASN A 110 2.49 27.67 -12.52
C ASN A 110 2.13 27.21 -11.11
N ALA A 111 1.59 26.00 -10.97
CA ALA A 111 1.26 25.40 -9.68
C ALA A 111 2.51 25.03 -8.87
N GLN A 112 3.64 24.74 -9.52
CA GLN A 112 4.85 24.22 -8.87
C GLN A 112 5.27 24.97 -7.60
N PRO A 113 5.43 26.31 -7.59
CA PRO A 113 5.84 27.01 -6.37
C PRO A 113 4.82 26.90 -5.21
N LEU A 114 3.56 26.54 -5.50
CA LEU A 114 2.50 26.36 -4.49
C LEU A 114 2.42 24.93 -3.95
N LEU A 115 3.04 23.97 -4.63
CA LEU A 115 2.95 22.56 -4.28
C LEU A 115 3.85 22.23 -3.07
N GLU A 116 3.43 21.28 -2.24
CA GLU A 116 4.16 20.89 -1.02
C GLU A 116 5.38 19.98 -1.31
N HIS A 117 6.59 20.50 -1.17
CA HIS A 117 7.81 19.72 -1.43
C HIS A 117 8.24 18.98 -0.16
N GLN A 118 7.61 17.83 0.11
CA GLN A 118 7.91 17.03 1.29
C GLN A 118 9.02 16.00 1.02
N LYS A 119 10.04 15.99 1.89
CA LYS A 119 11.11 14.98 1.90
C LYS A 119 10.72 13.77 2.74
N GLY A 120 11.21 12.58 2.38
CA GLY A 120 10.92 11.35 3.10
C GLY A 120 11.55 11.36 4.49
N THR A 121 10.82 10.88 5.48
CA THR A 121 11.27 10.85 6.88
C THR A 121 11.94 9.52 7.20
N SER A 122 13.03 9.55 7.98
CA SER A 122 13.71 8.35 8.51
C SER A 122 12.94 7.62 9.62
N ALA A 123 11.77 8.16 10.02
CA ALA A 123 10.95 7.63 11.11
C ALA A 123 10.52 6.18 10.87
N MET A 124 10.21 5.80 9.62
CA MET A 124 9.84 4.43 9.27
C MET A 124 10.95 3.43 9.64
N THR A 125 12.22 3.78 9.38
CA THR A 125 13.36 2.93 9.71
C THR A 125 13.51 2.74 11.21
N THR A 126 13.37 3.81 11.98
CA THR A 126 13.47 3.77 13.45
C THR A 126 12.37 2.90 14.06
N VAL A 127 11.11 3.11 13.66
CA VAL A 127 9.97 2.35 14.18
C VAL A 127 10.11 0.87 13.83
N PHE A 128 10.46 0.56 12.58
CA PHE A 128 10.63 -0.82 12.14
C PHE A 128 11.75 -1.54 12.92
N ALA A 129 12.90 -0.89 13.12
CA ALA A 129 14.01 -1.47 13.87
C ALA A 129 13.62 -1.79 15.32
N LEU A 130 12.93 -0.85 15.99
CA LEU A 130 12.48 -1.04 17.37
C LEU A 130 11.45 -2.17 17.48
N MET A 131 10.40 -2.15 16.66
CA MET A 131 9.35 -3.17 16.69
C MET A 131 9.89 -4.56 16.33
N THR A 132 10.80 -4.64 15.37
CA THR A 132 11.46 -5.91 15.02
C THR A 132 12.33 -6.42 16.17
N ALA A 133 13.04 -5.55 16.89
CA ALA A 133 13.82 -5.95 18.06
C ALA A 133 12.93 -6.48 19.21
N PHE A 134 11.77 -5.87 19.44
CA PHE A 134 10.79 -6.40 20.40
C PHE A 134 10.20 -7.74 19.95
N ALA A 135 9.88 -7.89 18.67
CA ALA A 135 9.35 -9.12 18.09
C ALA A 135 10.37 -10.28 18.13
N THR A 136 11.66 -10.02 17.86
CA THR A 136 12.71 -11.04 17.98
C THR A 136 12.89 -11.47 19.43
N LEU A 137 12.93 -10.52 20.37
CA LEU A 137 13.09 -10.82 21.79
C LEU A 137 11.95 -11.69 22.32
N THR A 138 10.70 -11.34 21.99
CA THR A 138 9.52 -12.11 22.40
C THR A 138 9.49 -13.51 21.79
N LEU A 139 9.90 -13.66 20.53
CA LEU A 139 9.99 -14.96 19.87
C LEU A 139 11.08 -15.85 20.50
N ILE A 140 12.25 -15.28 20.82
CA ILE A 140 13.33 -16.00 21.52
C ILE A 140 12.86 -16.45 22.90
N LEU A 141 12.26 -15.55 23.69
CA LEU A 141 11.71 -15.88 25.01
C LEU A 141 10.64 -16.97 24.92
N ARG A 142 9.79 -16.94 23.89
CA ARG A 142 8.75 -17.94 23.69
C ARG A 142 9.34 -19.31 23.36
N ILE A 143 10.29 -19.39 22.43
CA ILE A 143 10.97 -20.66 22.10
C ILE A 143 11.69 -21.19 23.34
N TRP A 144 12.44 -20.33 24.04
CA TRP A 144 13.18 -20.71 25.23
C TRP A 144 12.27 -21.23 26.34
N SER A 145 11.14 -20.56 26.60
CA SER A 145 10.14 -21.01 27.57
C SER A 145 9.58 -22.39 27.23
N ARG A 146 9.39 -22.70 25.95
CA ARG A 146 8.82 -23.99 25.50
C ARG A 146 9.83 -25.12 25.52
N GLU A 147 11.07 -24.85 25.17
CA GLU A 147 12.17 -25.82 25.29
C GLU A 147 12.35 -26.24 26.76
N ILE A 148 12.32 -25.28 27.69
CA ILE A 148 12.46 -25.57 29.12
C ILE A 148 11.21 -26.22 29.73
N LEU A 149 10.01 -25.69 29.46
CA LEU A 149 8.79 -26.11 30.18
C LEU A 149 8.06 -27.28 29.53
N VAL A 150 8.12 -27.41 28.19
CA VAL A 150 7.28 -28.35 27.43
C VAL A 150 8.11 -29.43 26.73
N MET A 151 9.43 -29.22 26.57
CA MET A 151 10.39 -30.15 25.94
C MET A 151 9.97 -30.65 24.55
N ARG A 152 9.09 -29.93 23.84
CA ARG A 152 8.66 -30.28 22.48
C ARG A 152 8.14 -29.08 21.71
N LEU A 153 8.77 -28.79 20.57
CA LEU A 153 8.25 -27.86 19.57
C LEU A 153 7.03 -28.48 18.89
N MET A 154 5.97 -27.69 18.76
CA MET A 154 4.72 -28.11 18.15
C MET A 154 4.46 -27.35 16.85
N MET A 155 3.51 -27.83 16.03
CA MET A 155 3.20 -27.26 14.72
C MET A 155 2.87 -25.76 14.78
N HIS A 156 2.16 -25.29 15.81
CA HIS A 156 1.83 -23.87 15.95
C HIS A 156 3.07 -22.98 16.15
N ASP A 157 4.14 -23.49 16.76
CA ASP A 157 5.38 -22.73 16.97
C ASP A 157 6.13 -22.55 15.64
N TRP A 158 6.11 -23.56 14.75
CA TRP A 158 6.65 -23.45 13.40
C TRP A 158 5.91 -22.44 12.53
N PHE A 159 4.57 -22.42 12.58
CA PHE A 159 3.77 -21.43 11.86
C PHE A 159 4.05 -19.99 12.35
N MET A 160 4.32 -19.82 13.64
CA MET A 160 4.71 -18.51 14.20
C MET A 160 6.09 -18.07 13.69
N VAL A 161 7.08 -18.97 13.69
CA VAL A 161 8.43 -18.66 13.17
C VAL A 161 8.36 -18.31 11.68
N LEU A 162 7.59 -19.07 10.89
CA LEU A 162 7.40 -18.77 9.47
C LEU A 162 6.73 -17.41 9.26
N GLY A 163 5.68 -17.11 10.03
CA GLY A 163 5.02 -15.80 10.02
C GLY A 163 5.97 -14.66 10.37
N PHE A 164 6.85 -14.87 11.36
CA PHE A 164 7.86 -13.89 11.76
C PHE A 164 8.90 -13.64 10.64
N ILE A 165 9.41 -14.70 10.00
CA ILE A 165 10.35 -14.56 8.88
C ILE A 165 9.72 -13.78 7.73
N LEU A 166 8.47 -14.09 7.37
CA LEU A 166 7.74 -13.38 6.31
C LEU A 166 7.48 -11.91 6.68
N SER A 167 7.18 -11.64 7.95
CA SER A 167 7.02 -10.27 8.44
C SER A 167 8.34 -9.49 8.37
N LEU A 168 9.48 -10.15 8.64
CA LEU A 168 10.80 -9.55 8.51
C LEU A 168 11.12 -9.24 7.04
N THR A 169 10.83 -10.18 6.13
CA THR A 169 10.99 -9.97 4.68
C THR A 169 10.14 -8.79 4.20
N TYR A 170 8.87 -8.74 4.58
CA TYR A 170 7.98 -7.61 4.28
C TYR A 170 8.58 -6.28 4.77
N GLY A 171 9.08 -6.27 6.00
CA GLY A 171 9.72 -5.11 6.60
C GLY A 171 10.96 -4.62 5.86
N ILE A 172 11.85 -5.54 5.46
CA ILE A 172 13.05 -5.21 4.67
C ILE A 172 12.65 -4.59 3.32
N ILE A 173 11.67 -5.18 2.63
CA ILE A 173 11.16 -4.63 1.36
C ILE A 173 10.56 -3.24 1.59
N SER A 174 9.83 -3.03 2.69
CA SER A 174 9.26 -1.73 3.04
C SER A 174 10.33 -0.68 3.33
N LEU A 175 11.47 -1.06 3.91
CA LEU A 175 12.61 -0.17 4.10
C LEU A 175 13.26 0.22 2.79
N LEU A 176 13.43 -0.74 1.87
CA LEU A 176 13.95 -0.45 0.53
C LEU A 176 13.03 0.53 -0.21
N HIS A 177 11.72 0.29 -0.16
CA HIS A 177 10.72 1.21 -0.71
C HIS A 177 10.78 2.60 -0.06
N ALA A 178 10.89 2.68 1.27
CA ALA A 178 11.01 3.96 1.97
C ALA A 178 12.31 4.70 1.60
N SER A 179 13.43 3.97 1.46
CA SER A 179 14.73 4.55 1.09
C SER A 179 14.72 5.14 -0.33
N LEU A 180 14.00 4.52 -1.26
CA LEU A 180 13.79 5.03 -2.61
C LEU A 180 13.03 6.37 -2.62
N LEU A 181 12.09 6.55 -1.68
CA LEU A 181 11.23 7.73 -1.55
C LEU A 181 11.81 8.82 -0.62
N GLN A 182 13.00 8.60 -0.04
CA GLN A 182 13.65 9.59 0.84
C GLN A 182 13.96 10.94 0.17
N PRO A 183 14.47 10.99 -1.08
CA PRO A 183 14.84 12.24 -1.72
C PRO A 183 13.67 13.20 -1.91
N ALA A 184 12.51 12.65 -2.28
CA ALA A 184 11.26 13.36 -2.42
C ALA A 184 10.08 12.39 -2.30
N VAL A 185 9.05 12.76 -1.54
CA VAL A 185 7.78 12.00 -1.45
C VAL A 185 6.72 12.60 -2.37
N ALA A 186 6.86 13.88 -2.69
CA ALA A 186 5.99 14.56 -3.61
C ALA A 186 6.18 14.05 -5.04
N LEU A 187 5.05 13.77 -5.71
CA LEU A 187 5.03 13.20 -7.06
C LEU A 187 5.80 14.05 -8.09
N TRP A 188 5.66 15.37 -8.00
CA TRP A 188 6.28 16.32 -8.94
C TRP A 188 7.81 16.37 -8.81
N ASP A 189 8.36 16.04 -7.64
CA ASP A 189 9.81 16.03 -7.39
C ASP A 189 10.46 14.68 -7.70
N MET A 190 9.66 13.63 -7.91
CA MET A 190 10.17 12.32 -8.29
C MET A 190 10.49 12.27 -9.78
N SER A 191 11.43 11.41 -10.15
CA SER A 191 11.66 11.04 -11.54
C SER A 191 10.72 9.90 -11.96
N TRP A 192 10.52 9.70 -13.26
CA TRP A 192 9.70 8.59 -13.77
C TRP A 192 10.26 7.23 -13.34
N ASN A 193 11.59 7.07 -13.38
CA ASN A 193 12.23 5.82 -12.99
C ASN A 193 12.00 5.50 -11.51
N THR A 194 12.14 6.50 -10.63
CA THR A 194 11.85 6.36 -9.19
C THR A 194 10.38 6.04 -8.95
N TYR A 195 9.48 6.70 -9.68
CA TYR A 195 8.03 6.47 -9.59
C TYR A 195 7.64 5.04 -10.00
N SER A 196 8.11 4.56 -11.16
CA SER A 196 7.83 3.20 -11.65
C SER A 196 8.37 2.13 -10.68
N GLN A 197 9.61 2.31 -10.20
CA GLN A 197 10.20 1.41 -9.21
C GLN A 197 9.41 1.43 -7.89
N ALA A 198 8.96 2.60 -7.42
CA ALA A 198 8.14 2.71 -6.22
C ALA A 198 6.81 1.95 -6.37
N HIS A 199 6.16 2.02 -7.53
CA HIS A 199 4.94 1.26 -7.83
C HIS A 199 5.19 -0.24 -7.86
N MET A 200 6.32 -0.69 -8.42
CA MET A 200 6.73 -2.10 -8.40
C MET A 200 6.88 -2.60 -6.94
N TYR A 201 7.64 -1.89 -6.11
CA TYR A 201 7.81 -2.25 -4.69
C TYR A 201 6.47 -2.27 -3.94
N GLN A 202 5.59 -1.30 -4.19
CA GLN A 202 4.26 -1.24 -3.57
C GLN A 202 3.38 -2.42 -3.98
N THR A 203 3.48 -2.89 -5.23
CA THR A 203 2.78 -4.10 -5.70
C THR A 203 3.27 -5.33 -4.97
N VAL A 204 4.59 -5.50 -4.88
CA VAL A 204 5.22 -6.62 -4.17
C VAL A 204 4.84 -6.61 -2.69
N LEU A 205 4.86 -5.45 -2.03
CA LEU A 205 4.45 -5.31 -0.64
C LEU A 205 3.00 -5.74 -0.45
N SER A 206 2.10 -5.35 -1.36
CA SER A 206 0.67 -5.72 -1.28
C SER A 206 0.46 -7.23 -1.42
N LEU A 207 1.28 -7.90 -2.24
CA LEU A 207 1.26 -9.37 -2.40
C LEU A 207 1.82 -10.11 -1.18
N VAL A 208 2.88 -9.58 -0.57
CA VAL A 208 3.54 -10.21 0.58
C VAL A 208 2.74 -9.99 1.87
N TYR A 209 2.08 -8.83 2.03
CA TYR A 209 1.31 -8.44 3.22
C TYR A 209 0.35 -9.51 3.81
N PRO A 210 -0.52 -10.19 3.04
CA PRO A 210 -1.47 -11.17 3.60
C PRO A 210 -0.80 -12.44 4.13
N LEU A 211 0.42 -12.78 3.66
CA LEU A 211 1.10 -14.03 4.01
C LEU A 211 1.49 -14.12 5.50
N PRO A 212 2.23 -13.15 6.09
CA PRO A 212 2.56 -13.19 7.51
C PRO A 212 1.31 -13.16 8.38
N LEU A 213 0.28 -12.38 8.00
CA LEU A 213 -1.00 -12.34 8.71
C LEU A 213 -1.68 -13.71 8.74
N PHE A 214 -1.73 -14.40 7.60
CA PHE A 214 -2.29 -15.74 7.50
C PHE A 214 -1.58 -16.71 8.46
N PHE A 215 -0.25 -16.74 8.46
CA PHE A 215 0.52 -17.67 9.29
C PHE A 215 0.45 -17.37 10.79
N ILE A 216 0.50 -16.08 11.17
CA ILE A 216 0.38 -15.65 12.56
C ILE A 216 -1.01 -15.99 13.10
N LYS A 217 -2.08 -15.65 12.36
CA LYS A 217 -3.46 -15.97 12.75
C LYS A 217 -3.65 -17.49 12.84
N THR A 218 -3.17 -18.24 11.86
CA THR A 218 -3.24 -19.71 11.88
C THR A 218 -2.52 -20.32 13.09
N SER A 219 -1.35 -19.79 13.47
CA SER A 219 -0.65 -20.21 14.68
C SER A 219 -1.50 -19.99 15.94
N LEU A 220 -2.20 -18.86 16.03
CA LEU A 220 -3.11 -18.55 17.13
C LEU A 220 -4.33 -19.49 17.17
N LEU A 221 -4.95 -19.77 16.02
CA LEU A 221 -6.06 -20.74 15.94
C LEU A 221 -5.64 -22.15 16.38
N LEU A 222 -4.45 -22.61 15.96
CA LEU A 222 -3.91 -23.90 16.38
C LEU A 222 -3.63 -23.94 17.88
N PHE A 223 -3.17 -22.83 18.46
CA PHE A 223 -3.03 -22.69 19.91
C PHE A 223 -4.39 -22.80 20.62
N TYR A 224 -5.44 -22.15 20.09
CA TYR A 224 -6.80 -22.29 20.63
C TYR A 224 -7.35 -23.71 20.50
N LEU A 225 -7.10 -24.40 19.39
CA LEU A 225 -7.51 -25.79 19.21
C LEU A 225 -6.92 -26.71 20.29
N ARG A 226 -5.70 -26.41 20.75
CA ARG A 226 -5.04 -27.14 21.84
C ARG A 226 -5.61 -26.82 23.21
N LEU A 227 -6.23 -25.65 23.40
CA LEU A 227 -6.86 -25.25 24.66
C LEU A 227 -8.26 -25.90 24.85
N CYS A 228 -8.86 -26.41 23.77
CA CYS A 228 -10.15 -27.11 23.77
C CYS A 228 -10.33 -28.27 24.77
N PRO A 229 -9.33 -29.12 25.08
CA PRO A 229 -9.51 -30.24 26.00
C PRO A 229 -9.89 -29.78 27.41
N SER A 230 -9.45 -28.59 27.81
CA SER A 230 -9.76 -27.98 29.10
C SER A 230 -11.16 -27.35 29.15
N CYS A 231 -11.88 -27.30 28.02
CA CYS A 231 -13.20 -26.67 27.94
C CYS A 231 -14.33 -27.65 28.33
N PRO A 232 -15.46 -27.15 28.87
CA PRO A 232 -16.67 -27.93 29.13
C PRO A 232 -17.15 -28.71 27.89
N SER A 233 -17.67 -29.93 28.07
CA SER A 233 -18.04 -30.82 26.94
C SER A 233 -19.09 -30.21 26.03
N GLU A 234 -20.03 -29.44 26.57
CA GLU A 234 -21.14 -28.82 25.84
C GLU A 234 -20.66 -27.79 24.78
N ILE A 235 -19.58 -27.05 25.07
CA ILE A 235 -19.11 -25.95 24.21
C ILE A 235 -17.95 -26.35 23.31
N ARG A 236 -17.31 -27.48 23.61
CA ARG A 236 -16.19 -28.02 22.83
C ARG A 236 -16.50 -28.19 21.34
N SER A 237 -17.71 -28.67 21.01
CA SER A 237 -18.14 -28.87 19.62
C SER A 237 -18.31 -27.55 18.87
N VAL A 238 -19.00 -26.58 19.49
CA VAL A 238 -19.23 -25.24 18.93
C VAL A 238 -17.92 -24.49 18.74
N PHE A 239 -17.05 -24.54 19.75
CA PHE A 239 -15.74 -23.87 19.70
C PHE A 239 -14.84 -24.45 18.61
N ARG A 240 -14.78 -25.78 18.48
CA ARG A 240 -13.99 -26.44 17.42
C ARG A 240 -14.51 -26.08 16.03
N THR A 241 -15.82 -26.05 15.83
CA THR A 241 -16.44 -25.62 14.57
C THR A 241 -16.10 -24.15 14.26
N SER A 242 -16.19 -23.26 15.26
CA SER A 242 -15.81 -21.85 15.11
C SER A 242 -14.35 -21.66 14.69
N ILE A 243 -13.42 -22.46 15.23
CA ILE A 243 -12.00 -22.45 14.81
C ILE A 243 -11.89 -22.79 13.33
N PHE A 244 -12.51 -23.88 12.88
CA PHE A 244 -12.42 -24.29 11.47
C PHE A 244 -13.04 -23.25 10.54
N VAL A 245 -14.22 -22.71 10.89
CA VAL A 245 -14.88 -21.64 10.11
C VAL A 245 -13.96 -20.41 9.99
N THR A 246 -13.36 -19.99 11.10
CA THR A 246 -12.44 -18.84 11.12
C THR A 246 -11.17 -19.13 10.30
N PHE A 247 -10.63 -20.34 10.37
CA PHE A 247 -9.48 -20.76 9.57
C PHE A 247 -9.77 -20.69 8.07
N PHE A 248 -10.89 -21.26 7.63
CA PHE A 248 -11.29 -21.20 6.22
C PHE A 248 -11.56 -19.76 5.78
N PHE A 249 -12.16 -18.93 6.64
CA PHE A 249 -12.39 -17.51 6.34
C PHE A 249 -11.08 -16.74 6.12
N ILE A 250 -10.07 -16.96 6.98
CA ILE A 250 -8.74 -16.34 6.85
C ILE A 250 -8.03 -16.85 5.58
N LEU A 251 -8.13 -18.14 5.29
CA LEU A 251 -7.57 -18.74 4.07
C LEU A 251 -8.20 -18.14 2.81
N THR A 252 -9.53 -18.08 2.74
CA THR A 252 -10.25 -17.49 1.61
C THR A 252 -9.90 -16.02 1.43
N THR A 253 -9.76 -15.25 2.52
CA THR A 253 -9.37 -13.84 2.45
C THR A 253 -7.95 -13.68 1.90
N CYS A 254 -7.00 -14.50 2.35
CA CYS A 254 -5.62 -14.49 1.86
C CYS A 254 -5.55 -14.82 0.36
N VAL A 255 -6.23 -15.89 -0.06
CA VAL A 255 -6.30 -16.31 -1.47
C VAL A 255 -6.98 -15.25 -2.32
N THR A 256 -8.09 -14.68 -1.85
CA THR A 256 -8.80 -13.60 -2.54
C THR A 256 -7.90 -12.38 -2.73
N ASN A 257 -7.18 -11.94 -1.71
CA ASN A 257 -6.25 -10.81 -1.82
C ASN A 257 -5.17 -11.08 -2.88
N PHE A 258 -4.61 -12.29 -2.90
CA PHE A 258 -3.61 -12.67 -3.90
C PHE A 258 -4.17 -12.58 -5.33
N PHE A 259 -5.36 -13.14 -5.58
CA PHE A 259 -5.98 -13.07 -6.90
C PHE A 259 -6.44 -11.67 -7.29
N VAL A 260 -6.96 -10.88 -6.35
CA VAL A 260 -7.36 -9.50 -6.61
C VAL A 260 -6.16 -8.67 -7.08
N ILE A 261 -5.00 -8.80 -6.44
CA ILE A 261 -3.80 -8.05 -6.83
C ILE A 261 -3.23 -8.55 -8.17
N LEU A 262 -3.33 -9.84 -8.46
CA LEU A 262 -2.86 -10.38 -9.74
C LEU A 262 -3.79 -10.05 -10.92
N LEU A 263 -5.10 -9.96 -10.68
CA LEU A 263 -6.12 -9.81 -11.73
C LEU A 263 -6.69 -8.38 -11.81
N GLN A 264 -6.23 -7.44 -10.99
CA GLN A 264 -6.71 -6.05 -11.00
C GLN A 264 -6.42 -5.33 -12.33
N CYS A 265 -5.34 -5.68 -13.01
CA CYS A 265 -4.92 -5.10 -14.28
C CYS A 265 -4.66 -6.23 -15.30
N ASP A 266 -4.85 -5.92 -16.59
CA ASP A 266 -4.74 -6.90 -17.69
C ASP A 266 -3.29 -7.38 -17.95
N GLN A 267 -2.30 -6.63 -17.44
CA GLN A 267 -0.88 -6.96 -17.53
C GLN A 267 -0.22 -6.92 -16.16
N LEU A 268 0.62 -7.92 -15.90
CA LEU A 268 1.34 -8.09 -14.63
C LEU A 268 2.31 -6.93 -14.36
N ALA A 269 2.90 -6.34 -15.41
CA ALA A 269 3.86 -5.24 -15.35
C ALA A 269 3.20 -3.86 -15.55
N TYR A 270 2.09 -3.61 -14.85
CA TYR A 270 1.37 -2.34 -15.00
C TYR A 270 2.21 -1.12 -14.61
N TRP A 271 3.25 -1.29 -13.78
CA TRP A 271 4.17 -0.23 -13.37
C TRP A 271 5.04 0.34 -14.50
N GLU A 272 5.19 -0.37 -15.63
CA GLU A 272 5.91 0.11 -16.82
C GLU A 272 5.01 0.88 -17.80
N ALA A 273 3.70 0.74 -17.65
CA ALA A 273 2.70 1.13 -18.62
C ALA A 273 1.45 1.70 -17.94
N GLU A 274 1.61 2.35 -16.79
CA GLU A 274 0.50 2.85 -15.97
C GLU A 274 -0.33 3.90 -16.73
N ALA A 275 0.32 4.67 -17.60
CA ALA A 275 -0.38 5.58 -18.48
C ALA A 275 -1.20 4.84 -19.54
N THR A 276 -0.82 3.63 -19.98
CA THR A 276 -1.44 2.91 -21.11
C THR A 276 -2.42 1.81 -20.74
N ILE A 277 -2.53 1.44 -19.46
CA ILE A 277 -3.32 0.30 -18.98
C ILE A 277 -4.49 0.78 -18.12
N MET A 278 -5.71 0.45 -18.56
CA MET A 278 -6.91 0.65 -17.75
C MET A 278 -7.10 -0.55 -16.82
N CYS A 279 -6.86 -0.35 -15.52
CA CYS A 279 -7.16 -1.35 -14.51
C CYS A 279 -8.67 -1.37 -14.23
N LYS A 280 -9.24 -2.58 -14.09
CA LYS A 280 -10.69 -2.77 -13.90
C LYS A 280 -11.15 -2.45 -12.48
N LEU A 281 -10.22 -2.47 -11.54
CA LEU A 281 -10.48 -2.31 -10.11
C LEU A 281 -9.59 -1.20 -9.56
N ASP A 282 -10.17 -0.33 -8.71
CA ASP A 282 -9.39 0.61 -7.93
C ASP A 282 -8.66 -0.15 -6.82
N SER A 283 -7.35 -0.31 -6.99
CA SER A 283 -6.47 -1.00 -6.04
C SER A 283 -6.59 -0.44 -4.62
N LYS A 284 -6.84 0.87 -4.45
CA LYS A 284 -6.96 1.50 -3.13
C LYS A 284 -8.19 0.99 -2.40
N MET A 285 -9.35 1.07 -3.05
CA MET A 285 -10.62 0.67 -2.44
C MET A 285 -10.61 -0.82 -2.12
N ALA A 286 -10.02 -1.64 -2.99
CA ALA A 286 -9.81 -3.07 -2.75
C ALA A 286 -8.93 -3.31 -1.51
N GLN A 287 -7.79 -2.63 -1.40
CA GLN A 287 -6.87 -2.77 -0.26
C GLN A 287 -7.49 -2.29 1.05
N ILE A 288 -8.25 -1.18 1.05
CA ILE A 288 -8.95 -0.68 2.25
C ILE A 288 -10.02 -1.69 2.70
N ALA A 289 -10.80 -2.24 1.76
CA ALA A 289 -11.81 -3.24 2.09
C ALA A 289 -11.17 -4.52 2.67
N LEU A 290 -10.11 -5.02 2.06
CA LEU A 290 -9.40 -6.23 2.51
C LEU A 290 -8.67 -6.01 3.85
N GLY A 291 -8.12 -4.81 4.06
CA GLY A 291 -7.59 -4.39 5.35
C GLY A 291 -8.66 -4.36 6.43
N GLY A 292 -9.84 -3.81 6.12
CA GLY A 292 -11.00 -3.81 7.02
C GLY A 292 -11.44 -5.22 7.42
N VAL A 293 -11.54 -6.14 6.46
CA VAL A 293 -11.84 -7.56 6.75
C VAL A 293 -10.78 -8.16 7.67
N SER A 294 -9.50 -7.85 7.44
CA SER A 294 -8.41 -8.33 8.30
C SER A 294 -8.57 -7.86 9.74
N VAL A 295 -8.89 -6.58 9.97
CA VAL A 295 -9.15 -6.04 11.32
C VAL A 295 -10.35 -6.73 11.98
N VAL A 296 -11.43 -6.97 11.24
CA VAL A 296 -12.60 -7.71 11.77
C VAL A 296 -12.21 -9.12 12.22
N THR A 297 -11.37 -9.83 11.46
CA THR A 297 -10.87 -11.14 11.90
C THR A 297 -10.03 -11.09 13.16
N ASP A 298 -9.27 -10.00 13.38
CA ASP A 298 -8.48 -9.82 14.60
C ASP A 298 -9.38 -9.64 15.82
N ILE A 299 -10.46 -8.85 15.69
CA ILE A 299 -11.48 -8.69 16.73
C ILE A 299 -12.15 -10.03 17.04
N LEU A 300 -12.52 -10.80 16.01
CA LEU A 300 -13.12 -12.13 16.20
C LEU A 300 -12.19 -13.08 16.96
N LEU A 301 -10.89 -13.08 16.64
CA LEU A 301 -9.90 -13.90 17.33
C LEU A 301 -9.69 -13.46 18.77
N TRP A 302 -9.72 -12.16 19.04
CA TRP A 302 -9.60 -11.63 20.40
C TRP A 302 -10.81 -11.97 21.27
N LEU A 303 -12.02 -11.96 20.71
CA LEU A 303 -13.25 -12.32 21.43
C LEU A 303 -13.37 -13.83 21.66
N MET A 304 -12.77 -14.65 20.79
CA MET A 304 -12.88 -16.11 20.82
C MET A 304 -12.53 -16.78 22.16
N PRO A 305 -11.44 -16.42 22.88
CA PRO A 305 -11.10 -17.03 24.16
C PRO A 305 -11.94 -16.54 25.35
N LEU A 306 -12.64 -15.41 25.25
CA LEU A 306 -13.35 -14.81 26.40
C LEU A 306 -14.48 -15.70 26.95
N PRO A 307 -15.38 -16.30 26.13
CA PRO A 307 -16.41 -17.20 26.63
C PRO A 307 -15.84 -18.43 27.35
N VAL A 308 -14.71 -18.96 26.84
CA VAL A 308 -14.04 -20.13 27.42
C VAL A 308 -13.45 -19.79 28.79
N VAL A 309 -12.77 -18.64 28.92
CA VAL A 309 -12.17 -18.19 30.19
C VAL A 309 -13.24 -17.90 31.24
N TRP A 310 -14.41 -17.40 30.84
CA TRP A 310 -15.48 -17.08 31.79
C TRP A 310 -16.08 -18.31 32.46
N GLN A 311 -16.24 -19.40 31.70
CA GLN A 311 -16.87 -20.64 32.15
C GLN A 311 -15.92 -21.60 32.86
N LEU A 312 -14.61 -21.39 32.75
CA LEU A 312 -13.63 -22.19 33.47
C LEU A 312 -13.59 -21.75 34.94
N ASP A 313 -13.59 -22.70 35.88
CA ASP A 313 -13.45 -22.46 37.33
C ASP A 313 -12.01 -22.09 37.73
N LEU A 314 -11.45 -21.09 37.05
CA LEU A 314 -10.16 -20.50 37.39
C LEU A 314 -10.32 -19.49 38.53
N GLY A 315 -9.29 -19.37 39.38
CA GLY A 315 -9.25 -18.33 40.39
C GLY A 315 -9.32 -16.93 39.76
N LYS A 316 -9.94 -15.96 40.45
CA LYS A 316 -10.13 -14.58 39.91
C LYS A 316 -8.82 -13.95 39.38
N ARG A 317 -7.67 -14.28 39.99
CA ARG A 317 -6.34 -13.82 39.57
C ARG A 317 -5.88 -14.43 38.25
N GLU A 318 -6.16 -15.71 38.02
CA GLU A 318 -5.77 -16.44 36.80
C GLU A 318 -6.65 -16.04 35.62
N LYS A 319 -7.94 -15.76 35.85
CA LYS A 319 -8.84 -15.20 34.84
C LYS A 319 -8.35 -13.85 34.33
N VAL A 320 -7.96 -12.95 35.22
CA VAL A 320 -7.41 -11.64 34.84
C VAL A 320 -6.10 -11.80 34.06
N LEU A 321 -5.20 -12.69 34.51
CA LEU A 321 -3.94 -12.92 33.80
C LEU A 321 -4.14 -13.48 32.39
N ALA A 322 -5.10 -14.40 32.22
CA ALA A 322 -5.48 -14.94 30.91
C ALA A 322 -6.04 -13.83 30.00
N VAL A 323 -6.98 -13.01 30.47
CA VAL A 323 -7.55 -11.91 29.67
C VAL A 323 -6.47 -10.90 29.27
N VAL A 324 -5.59 -10.53 30.20
CA VAL A 324 -4.49 -9.58 29.93
C VAL A 324 -3.51 -10.15 28.91
N THR A 325 -3.10 -11.41 29.05
CA THR A 325 -2.17 -12.05 28.09
C THR A 325 -2.78 -12.22 26.71
N PHE A 326 -4.09 -12.51 26.60
CA PHE A 326 -4.79 -12.54 25.31
C PHE A 326 -4.97 -11.14 24.70
N GLY A 327 -5.18 -10.10 25.52
CA GLY A 327 -5.20 -8.71 25.07
C GLY A 327 -3.85 -8.24 24.53
N ILE A 328 -2.77 -8.56 25.24
CA ILE A 328 -1.40 -8.22 24.80
C ILE A 328 -1.03 -8.98 23.53
N ALA A 329 -1.45 -10.24 23.36
CA ALA A 329 -1.16 -11.01 22.15
C ALA A 329 -1.94 -10.54 20.90
N ALA A 330 -2.98 -9.73 21.07
CA ALA A 330 -3.79 -9.18 19.99
C ALA A 330 -3.34 -7.77 19.54
N MET A 331 -2.47 -7.10 20.32
CA MET A 331 -1.83 -5.81 19.98
C MET A 331 -0.45 -6.03 19.38
#